data_AF-A0A0C3PSY9-F1
#
_entry.id   AF-A0A0C3PSY9-F1
#
_cell.length_a   1.000
_cell.length_b   1.000
_cell.length_c   1.000
_cell.angle_alpha   90.00
_cell.angle_beta   90.00
_cell.angle_gamma   90.00
#
_symmetry.space_group_name_H-M   'P 1'
#
loop_
_entity.id
_entity.type
_entity.pdbx_description
1 polymer ?
#
loop_
_entity_poly.entity_id
_entity_poly.type
_entity_poly.pdbx_seq_one_letter_code
_entity_poly.pdbx_strand_id
1 'polypeptide(L)'
;MSASRFLTLLATSALVLSGVQAETHDIVFANNCGFGTPVLKANGQTLSTGQGVTFGGPLISAIAFLQTGGCGDNGEGCTLIETTLRNPTSPGSGSSTDISLIPP
;
A
#
# COMPACT_ATOMS: atom_id res chain seq x y z
N MET A 1 -3.69 -43.21 -34.05
CA MET A 1 -3.39 -42.46 -32.80
C MET A 1 -2.03 -41.82 -33.03
N SER A 2 -1.79 -40.51 -33.11
CA SER A 2 -2.00 -39.56 -32.02
C SER A 2 -1.72 -38.10 -32.45
N ALA A 3 -1.61 -37.76 -33.75
CA ALA A 3 -1.34 -36.36 -34.14
C ALA A 3 -2.49 -35.41 -33.75
N SER A 4 -3.74 -35.88 -33.91
CA SER A 4 -4.93 -35.13 -33.50
C SER A 4 -5.06 -34.95 -31.99
N ARG A 5 -4.49 -35.86 -31.17
CA ARG A 5 -4.48 -35.75 -29.70
C ARG A 5 -3.37 -34.82 -29.19
N PHE A 6 -2.25 -34.78 -29.92
CA PHE A 6 -1.13 -33.89 -29.60
C PHE A 6 -1.47 -32.43 -29.91
N LEU A 7 -2.18 -32.15 -31.02
CA LEU A 7 -2.68 -30.81 -31.32
C LEU A 7 -3.72 -30.31 -30.30
N THR A 8 -4.56 -31.19 -29.74
CA THR A 8 -5.54 -30.78 -28.72
C THR A 8 -4.86 -30.40 -27.40
N LEU A 9 -3.74 -31.05 -27.05
CA LEU A 9 -2.96 -30.76 -25.84
C LEU A 9 -2.18 -29.43 -25.94
N LEU A 10 -1.71 -29.05 -27.13
CA LEU A 10 -1.08 -27.74 -27.34
C LEU A 10 -2.10 -26.59 -27.36
N ALA A 11 -3.32 -26.82 -27.86
CA ALA A 11 -4.35 -25.79 -27.91
C ALA A 11 -4.93 -25.43 -26.53
N THR A 12 -4.92 -26.35 -25.56
CA THR A 12 -5.43 -26.11 -24.19
C THR A 12 -4.42 -25.45 -23.25
N SER A 13 -3.13 -25.47 -23.58
CA SER A 13 -2.06 -24.91 -22.73
C SER A 13 -1.77 -23.42 -22.99
N ALA A 14 -2.28 -22.84 -24.09
CA ALA A 14 -2.02 -21.46 -24.48
C ALA A 14 -2.91 -20.39 -23.81
N LEU A 15 -3.90 -20.79 -22.99
CA LEU A 15 -4.92 -19.88 -22.44
C LEU A 15 -4.64 -19.36 -21.02
N VAL A 16 -3.51 -19.70 -20.39
CA VAL A 16 -3.27 -19.39 -18.95
C VAL A 16 -2.13 -18.39 -18.73
N LEU A 17 -2.06 -17.35 -19.58
CA LEU A 17 -1.18 -16.19 -19.38
C LEU A 17 -1.95 -14.88 -19.25
N SER A 18 -3.21 -14.94 -18.80
CA SER A 18 -3.88 -13.75 -18.26
C SER A 18 -3.20 -13.36 -16.95
N GLY A 19 -2.19 -12.51 -17.03
CA GLY A 19 -1.50 -11.98 -15.85
C GLY A 19 -2.51 -11.34 -14.91
N VAL A 20 -2.62 -11.85 -13.69
CA VAL A 20 -3.35 -11.20 -12.61
C VAL A 20 -2.63 -9.88 -12.36
N GLN A 21 -3.26 -8.75 -12.70
CA GLN A 21 -2.78 -7.43 -12.30
C GLN A 21 -3.04 -7.30 -10.80
N ALA A 22 -2.11 -7.82 -9.99
CA ALA A 22 -2.16 -7.67 -8.55
C ALA A 22 -2.00 -6.19 -8.20
N GLU A 23 -2.93 -5.69 -7.41
CA GLU A 23 -2.85 -4.34 -6.86
C GLU A 23 -1.52 -4.13 -6.15
N THR A 24 -0.85 -3.02 -6.45
CA THR A 24 0.45 -2.66 -5.86
C THR A 24 0.47 -1.18 -5.54
N HIS A 25 0.95 -0.82 -4.35
CA HIS A 25 1.09 0.57 -3.91
C HIS A 25 2.50 0.83 -3.39
N ASP A 26 3.08 1.96 -3.79
CA ASP A 26 4.38 2.42 -3.32
C ASP A 26 4.22 3.65 -2.43
N ILE A 27 4.81 3.60 -1.24
CA ILE A 27 4.91 4.75 -0.34
C ILE A 27 6.37 5.16 -0.26
N VAL A 28 6.63 6.44 -0.54
CA VAL A 28 7.96 7.05 -0.45
C VAL A 28 7.88 8.25 0.48
N PHE A 29 8.81 8.33 1.42
CA PHE A 29 8.92 9.47 2.33
C PHE A 29 10.03 10.42 1.89
N ALA A 30 9.70 11.70 1.77
CA ALA A 30 10.67 12.77 1.58
C ALA A 30 10.72 13.62 2.86
N ASN A 31 11.74 13.40 3.70
CA ASN A 31 11.96 14.22 4.88
C ASN A 31 12.93 15.37 4.57
N ASN A 32 12.37 16.54 4.28
CA ASN A 32 13.14 17.75 3.97
C ASN A 32 13.51 18.57 5.23
N CYS A 33 13.16 18.11 6.43
CA CYS A 33 13.45 18.82 7.68
C CYS A 33 14.89 18.62 8.16
N GLY A 34 15.55 17.53 7.74
CA GLY A 34 16.89 17.17 8.21
C GLY A 34 16.94 16.58 9.62
N PHE A 35 15.78 16.36 10.25
CA PHE A 35 15.62 15.68 11.54
C PHE A 35 14.29 14.92 11.58
N GLY A 36 14.15 14.03 12.57
CA GLY A 36 12.99 13.16 12.71
C GLY A 36 12.98 11.99 11.72
N THR A 37 12.11 11.01 11.99
CA THR A 37 11.98 9.79 11.19
C THR A 37 10.52 9.62 10.78
N PRO A 38 10.20 9.58 9.47
CA PRO A 38 8.87 9.21 9.03
C PRO A 38 8.52 7.81 9.53
N VAL A 39 7.35 7.64 10.10
CA VAL A 39 6.83 6.34 10.54
C VAL A 39 5.53 6.08 9.79
N LEU A 40 5.37 4.88 9.26
CA LEU A 40 4.11 4.38 8.69
C LEU A 40 3.56 3.29 9.59
N LYS A 41 2.28 3.38 9.93
CA LYS A 41 1.57 2.36 10.72
C LYS A 41 0.23 2.01 10.10
N ALA A 42 -0.20 0.78 10.29
CA ALA A 42 -1.58 0.36 10.04
C ALA A 42 -1.96 -0.74 11.03
N ASN A 43 -3.21 -0.75 11.50
CA ASN A 43 -3.70 -1.76 12.44
C ASN A 43 -2.79 -1.95 13.68
N GLY A 44 -2.23 -0.86 14.20
CA GLY A 44 -1.30 -0.84 15.34
C GLY A 44 0.12 -1.36 15.05
N GLN A 45 0.39 -1.88 13.84
CA GLN A 45 1.71 -2.37 13.44
C GLN A 45 2.50 -1.27 12.76
N THR A 46 3.81 -1.20 13.07
CA THR A 46 4.74 -0.35 12.33
C THR A 46 5.15 -1.04 11.03
N LEU A 47 4.84 -0.41 9.91
CA LEU A 47 5.12 -0.91 8.56
C LEU A 47 6.40 -0.33 7.97
N SER A 48 6.79 0.88 8.38
CA SER A 48 8.05 1.50 7.99
C SER A 48 8.52 2.52 9.04
N THR A 49 9.85 2.64 9.17
CA THR A 49 10.56 3.64 9.99
C THR A 49 11.52 4.47 9.12
N GLY A 50 10.96 5.05 8.04
CA GLY A 50 11.62 6.06 7.22
C GLY A 50 12.03 5.59 5.83
N GLN A 51 11.97 4.28 5.57
CA GLN A 51 12.22 3.73 4.24
C GLN A 51 10.94 3.73 3.39
N GLY A 52 11.10 3.84 2.08
CA GLY A 52 10.00 3.56 1.16
C GLY A 52 9.57 2.09 1.28
N VAL A 53 8.29 1.83 1.06
CA VAL A 53 7.71 0.48 1.17
C VAL A 53 6.68 0.26 0.06
N THR A 54 6.73 -0.94 -0.52
CA THR A 54 5.79 -1.42 -1.53
C THR A 54 4.87 -2.45 -0.90
N PHE A 55 3.57 -2.33 -1.15
CA PHE A 55 2.55 -3.27 -0.70
C PHE A 55 1.90 -3.96 -1.89
N GLY A 56 1.75 -5.29 -1.82
CA GLY A 56 0.91 -6.06 -2.74
C GLY A 56 -0.49 -6.20 -2.16
N GLY A 57 -1.43 -5.38 -2.63
CA GLY A 57 -2.80 -5.29 -2.13
C GLY A 57 -3.12 -3.97 -1.42
N PRO A 58 -4.35 -3.81 -0.90
CA PRO A 58 -4.81 -2.56 -0.34
C PRO A 58 -4.15 -2.27 1.02
N LEU A 59 -3.89 -0.99 1.28
CA LEU A 59 -3.50 -0.47 2.58
C LEU A 59 -4.68 0.34 3.14
N ILE A 60 -5.27 -0.11 4.25
CA ILE A 60 -6.52 0.47 4.77
C ILE A 60 -6.24 1.20 6.08
N SER A 61 -6.74 2.44 6.19
CA SER A 61 -6.69 3.25 7.40
C SER A 61 -5.29 3.31 8.03
N ALA A 62 -4.28 3.48 7.18
CA ALA A 62 -2.92 3.67 7.62
C ALA A 62 -2.69 5.13 8.01
N ILE A 63 -1.74 5.33 8.91
CA ILE A 63 -1.30 6.63 9.36
C ILE A 63 0.19 6.75 9.15
N ALA A 64 0.63 7.92 8.70
CA ALA A 64 2.03 8.28 8.71
C ALA A 64 2.27 9.59 9.43
N PHE A 65 3.38 9.70 10.13
CA PHE A 65 3.77 10.89 10.87
C PHE A 65 5.29 11.02 10.96
N LEU A 66 5.78 12.23 11.19
CA LEU A 66 7.21 12.47 11.42
C LEU A 66 7.51 12.35 12.92
N GLN A 67 8.09 11.23 13.34
CA GLN A 67 8.49 11.03 14.72
C GLN A 67 9.73 11.87 15.03
N THR A 68 9.60 12.82 15.96
CA THR A 68 10.68 13.72 16.41
C THR A 68 11.10 13.47 17.86
N GLY A 69 10.50 12.47 18.51
CA GLY A 69 10.65 12.14 19.93
C GLY A 69 9.49 12.60 20.81
N GLY A 70 8.56 13.40 20.26
CA GLY A 70 7.41 13.94 21.00
C GLY A 70 6.04 13.38 20.58
N CYS A 71 5.97 12.60 19.49
CA CYS A 71 4.70 12.01 19.05
C CYS A 71 4.42 10.72 19.85
N GLY A 72 3.16 10.45 20.14
CA GLY A 72 2.75 9.15 20.66
C GLY A 72 2.97 8.01 19.68
N ASP A 73 2.66 6.78 20.11
CA ASP A 73 2.92 5.56 19.34
C ASP A 73 2.19 5.52 18.00
N ASN A 74 1.06 6.20 17.88
CA ASN A 74 0.25 6.34 16.67
C ASN A 74 0.30 7.77 16.11
N GLY A 75 1.28 8.58 16.54
CA GLY A 75 1.43 9.96 16.09
C GLY A 75 0.58 10.96 16.88
N GLU A 76 0.07 10.59 18.04
CA GLU A 76 -0.67 11.48 18.95
C GLU A 76 0.17 12.74 19.24
N GLY A 77 -0.46 13.91 19.13
CA GLY A 77 0.22 15.20 19.32
C GLY A 77 1.05 15.67 18.12
N CYS A 78 1.01 14.96 16.99
CA CYS A 78 1.71 15.32 15.75
C CYS A 78 0.73 15.39 14.56
N THR A 79 1.17 16.04 13.47
CA THR A 79 0.44 16.01 12.20
C THR A 79 0.45 14.60 11.62
N LEU A 80 -0.73 14.12 11.24
CA LEU A 80 -0.92 12.83 10.61
C LEU A 80 -1.16 12.99 9.10
N ILE A 81 -0.68 12.00 8.37
CA ILE A 81 -1.15 11.65 7.02
C ILE A 81 -2.02 10.41 7.17
N GLU A 82 -3.32 10.56 7.03
CA GLU A 82 -4.26 9.45 7.07
C GLU A 82 -4.46 8.96 5.63
N THR A 83 -4.29 7.67 5.39
CA THR A 83 -4.30 7.13 4.02
C THR A 83 -5.02 5.79 3.92
N THR A 84 -5.81 5.66 2.87
CA THR A 84 -6.28 4.39 2.33
C THR A 84 -5.82 4.31 0.89
N LEU A 85 -5.08 3.27 0.55
CA LEU A 85 -4.64 3.00 -0.81
C LEU A 85 -5.35 1.74 -1.28
N ARG A 86 -6.30 1.90 -2.20
CA ARG A 86 -7.02 0.76 -2.76
C ARG A 86 -7.52 1.01 -4.18
N ASN A 87 -7.62 -0.05 -4.97
CA ASN A 87 -8.34 -0.03 -6.24
C ASN A 87 -9.84 0.25 -6.00
N PRO A 88 -10.47 1.17 -6.75
CA PRO A 88 -11.88 1.48 -6.59
C PRO A 88 -12.75 0.26 -6.97
N THR A 89 -13.75 -0.04 -6.14
CA THR A 89 -14.79 -1.05 -6.39
C THR A 89 -16.12 -0.41 -6.80
N SER A 90 -16.28 0.89 -6.56
CA SER A 90 -17.37 1.74 -7.04
C SER A 90 -16.89 3.20 -7.21
N PRO A 91 -17.65 4.07 -7.88
CA PRO A 91 -17.29 5.49 -8.00
C PRO A 91 -17.04 6.14 -6.63
N GLY A 92 -15.88 6.77 -6.47
CA GLY A 92 -15.48 7.44 -5.22
C GLY A 92 -14.95 6.51 -4.13
N SER A 93 -14.85 5.19 -4.36
CA SER A 93 -14.40 4.23 -3.36
C SER A 93 -12.90 3.90 -3.44
N GLY A 94 -12.11 4.65 -4.20
CA GLY A 94 -10.69 4.36 -4.41
C GLY A 94 -9.80 4.77 -3.24
N SER A 95 -8.55 5.08 -3.55
CA SER A 95 -7.61 5.64 -2.59
C SER A 95 -8.03 7.03 -2.12
N SER A 96 -7.70 7.36 -0.87
CA SER A 96 -7.85 8.68 -0.27
C SER A 96 -6.68 8.94 0.67
N THR A 97 -6.19 10.18 0.66
CA THR A 97 -5.18 10.65 1.61
C THR A 97 -5.55 12.04 2.04
N ASP A 98 -5.45 12.30 3.33
CA ASP A 98 -5.67 13.61 3.92
C ASP A 98 -4.63 13.90 5.00
N ILE A 99 -4.60 15.17 5.41
CA ILE A 99 -3.72 15.66 6.45
C ILE A 99 -4.60 15.99 7.65
N SER A 100 -4.30 15.39 8.79
CA SER A 100 -5.06 15.59 10.01
C SER A 100 -4.19 16.21 11.10
N LEU A 101 -4.77 17.18 11.79
CA LEU A 101 -4.24 17.76 13.04
C LEU A 101 -5.05 17.29 14.25
N ILE A 102 -5.99 16.38 14.03
CA ILE A 102 -6.80 15.77 15.08
C ILE A 102 -6.09 14.47 15.48
N PRO A 103 -5.86 14.24 16.79
CA PRO A 103 -5.27 12.99 17.25
C PRO A 103 -6.11 11.75 16.86
N PRO A 104 -5.46 10.59 16.64
CA PRO A 104 -6.11 9.33 16.26
C PRO A 104 -6.86 8.66 17.41
#